data_AF-A0A535AT58-F1
#
_entry.id   AF-A0A535AT58-F1
#
_cell.length_a   1.000
_cell.length_b   1.000
_cell.length_c   1.000
_cell.angle_alpha   90.00
_cell.angle_beta   90.00
_cell.angle_gamma   90.00
#
_symmetry.space_group_name_H-M   'P 1'
#
loop_
_entity.id
_entity.type
_entity.pdbx_description
1 polymer ?
#
loop_
_entity_poly.entity_id
_entity_poly.type
_entity_poly.pdbx_seq_one_letter_code
_entity_poly.pdbx_strand_id
1 'polypeptide(L)' 'MNVFELFTTSKPTGTGLGLAIVRDIISGHGGTISHASELDKGTTFELRFPLLRSLH' A
#
# COMPACT_ATOMS: atom_id res chain seq x y z
N MET A 1 5.53 9.36 9.16
CA MET A 1 4.21 8.74 9.42
C MET A 1 4.09 7.51 8.55
N ASN A 2 3.76 6.34 9.12
CA ASN A 2 3.64 5.10 8.38
C ASN A 2 2.18 4.86 8.00
N VAL A 3 1.81 5.16 6.74
CA VAL A 3 0.42 5.06 6.26
C VAL A 3 -0.10 3.62 6.15
N PHE A 4 0.76 2.61 6.35
CA PHE A 4 0.40 1.19 6.33
C PHE A 4 0.23 0.59 7.73
N GLU A 5 0.37 1.38 8.79
CA GLU A 5 0.06 0.93 10.17
C GLU A 5 -1.45 0.86 10.39
N LEU A 6 -1.88 -0.15 11.15
CA LEU A 6 -3.27 -0.34 11.51
C LEU A 6 -3.81 0.91 12.24
N PHE A 7 -5.07 1.24 11.95
CA PHE A 7 -5.78 2.39 12.54
C PHE A 7 -5.21 3.76 12.14
N THR A 8 -4.36 3.82 11.12
CA THR A 8 -3.84 5.09 10.58
C THR A 8 -4.85 5.72 9.62
N THR A 9 -5.42 6.86 10.00
CA THR A 9 -6.39 7.61 9.17
C THR A 9 -6.31 9.11 9.45
N SER A 10 -6.47 9.92 8.40
CA SER A 10 -6.71 11.37 8.51
C SER A 10 -8.19 11.74 8.43
N LYS A 11 -9.07 10.75 8.17
CA LYS A 11 -10.52 10.95 8.07
C LYS A 11 -11.18 10.69 9.42
N PRO A 12 -12.07 11.58 9.90
CA PRO A 12 -12.78 11.43 11.18
C PRO A 12 -13.56 10.11 11.33
N THR A 13 -14.08 9.57 10.23
CA THR A 13 -14.86 8.32 10.20
C THR A 13 -14.12 7.16 9.52
N GLY A 14 -12.84 7.35 9.18
CA GLY A 14 -12.04 6.30 8.56
C GLY A 14 -11.52 5.32 9.60
N THR A 15 -11.61 4.01 9.34
CA THR A 15 -11.10 2.98 10.26
C THR A 15 -9.57 2.85 10.23
N GLY A 16 -8.92 3.37 9.19
CA GLY A 16 -7.47 3.27 9.01
C GLY A 16 -6.96 1.85 8.72
N LEU A 17 -7.83 0.94 8.29
CA LEU A 17 -7.48 -0.46 8.02
C LEU A 17 -7.13 -0.73 6.54
N GLY A 18 -7.64 0.10 5.62
CA GLY A 18 -7.58 -0.19 4.18
C GLY A 18 -6.16 -0.38 3.65
N LEU A 19 -5.24 0.54 3.96
CA LEU A 19 -3.87 0.47 3.46
C LEU A 19 -3.05 -0.66 4.09
N ALA A 20 -3.32 -1.00 5.36
CA ALA A 20 -2.72 -2.18 6.00
C ALA A 20 -3.15 -3.47 5.29
N ILE A 21 -4.45 -3.62 4.98
CA ILE A 21 -4.97 -4.76 4.22
C ILE A 21 -4.34 -4.82 2.82
N VAL A 22 -4.20 -3.69 2.13
CA VAL A 22 -3.56 -3.63 0.80
C VAL A 22 -2.11 -4.12 0.86
N ARG A 23 -1.32 -3.68 1.86
CA ARG A 23 0.05 -4.14 2.06
C ARG A 23 0.12 -5.66 2.24
N ASP A 24 -0.79 -6.21 3.05
CA ASP A 24 -0.81 -7.64 3.35
C ASP A 24 -1.21 -8.47 2.12
N ILE A 25 -2.19 -8.01 1.33
CA ILE A 25 -2.58 -8.63 0.05
C ILE A 25 -1.39 -8.65 -0.92
N ILE A 26 -0.74 -7.50 -1.12
CA ILE A 26 0.37 -7.38 -2.08
C ILE A 26 1.55 -8.26 -1.67
N SER A 27 1.88 -8.25 -0.37
CA SER A 27 2.93 -9.11 0.18
C SER A 27 2.61 -10.60 -0.02
N GLY A 28 1.34 -10.99 0.16
CA GLY A 28 0.86 -12.36 -0.11
C GLY A 28 1.02 -12.79 -1.58
N HIS A 29 1.05 -11.83 -2.51
CA HIS A 29 1.34 -12.08 -3.93
C HIS A 29 2.84 -12.00 -4.27
N GLY A 30 3.72 -11.90 -3.27
CA GLY A 30 5.15 -11.68 -3.46
C GLY A 30 5.50 -10.31 -4.05
N GLY A 31 4.56 -9.38 -4.03
CA GLY A 31 4.73 -8.01 -4.49
C GLY A 31 5.23 -7.07 -3.40
N THR A 32 5.43 -5.82 -3.77
CA THR A 32 5.78 -4.73 -2.86
C THR A 32 4.91 -3.50 -3.14
N ILE A 33 4.69 -2.69 -2.12
CA ILE A 33 3.99 -1.41 -2.21
C ILE A 33 4.87 -0.28 -1.70
N SER A 34 4.90 0.83 -2.43
CA SER A 34 5.53 2.08 -2.01
C SER A 34 4.60 3.26 -2.27
N HIS A 35 4.93 4.43 -1.73
CA HIS A 35 4.19 5.65 -2.00
C HIS A 35 5.12 6.85 -2.05
N ALA A 36 4.75 7.84 -2.86
CA ALA A 36 5.35 9.15 -2.89
C ALA A 36 4.22 10.18 -2.77
N SER A 37 4.40 11.18 -1.92
CA SER A 37 3.43 12.25 -1.70
C SER A 37 4.16 13.58 -1.76
N GLU A 38 3.56 14.56 -2.44
CA GLU A 38 4.04 15.93 -2.47
C GLU A 38 2.87 16.87 -2.16
N LEU A 39 3.12 17.83 -1.27
CA LEU A 39 2.13 18.83 -0.88
C LEU A 39 1.63 19.56 -2.14
N ASP A 40 0.32 19.78 -2.20
CA ASP A 40 -0.37 20.42 -3.33
C ASP A 40 -0.26 19.70 -4.69
N LYS A 41 0.38 18.53 -4.77
CA LYS A 41 0.44 17.70 -5.99
C LYS A 41 -0.24 16.34 -5.84
N GLY A 42 -0.47 15.89 -4.60
CA GLY A 42 -1.18 14.67 -4.29
C GLY A 42 -0.26 13.50 -3.92
N THR A 43 -0.78 12.29 -4.01
CA THR A 43 -0.08 11.08 -3.58
C THR A 43 -0.19 10.00 -4.65
N THR A 44 0.92 9.34 -4.95
CA THR A 44 1.01 8.19 -5.84
C THR A 44 1.40 6.96 -5.04
N PHE A 45 0.65 5.87 -5.22
CA PHE A 45 1.00 4.55 -4.71
C PHE A 45 1.51 3.70 -5.87
N GLU A 46 2.65 3.04 -5.68
CA GLU A 46 3.25 2.16 -6.67
C GLU A 46 3.23 0.72 -6.15
N LEU A 47 2.68 -0.18 -6.95
CA LEU A 47 2.62 -1.61 -6.67
C LEU A 47 3.52 -2.35 -7.66
N ARG A 48 4.45 -3.16 -7.14
CA ARG A 48 5.33 -4.00 -7.97
C ARG A 48 5.03 -5.45 -7.70
N PHE A 49 4.85 -6.22 -8.78
CA PHE A 49 4.62 -7.66 -8.70
C PHE A 49 5.72 -8.40 -9.47
N PRO A 50 6.10 -9.61 -9.02
CA PRO A 50 6.97 -10.46 -9.82
C PRO A 50 6.26 -10.81 -11.13
N LEU A 51 6.96 -10.66 -12.25
CA LEU A 51 6.53 -11.23 -13.52
C LEU A 51 6.54 -12.75 -13.35
N LEU A 52 5.50 -13.43 -13.86
CA LEU A 52 5.26 -14.87 -13.77
C LEU A 52 6.56 -15.67 -13.54
N ARG A 53 6.62 -16.43 -12.44
CA ARG A 53 7.67 -17.43 -12.28
C ARG A 53 7.51 -18.40 -13.45
N SER A 54 8.48 -18.40 -14.38
CA SER A 54 8.62 -19.50 -15.33
C SER A 54 8.74 -20.78 -14.51
N LEU A 55 7.68 -21.58 -14.50
CA LEU A 55 7.72 -22.92 -13.94
C LEU A 55 8.60 -23.75 -14.90
N HIS A 56 9.72 -24.26 -14.38
CA HIS A 56 10.33 -25.45 -14.94
C HIS A 56 9.40 -26.64 -14.75
#